data_AF-A0AAU8G8X1-F1
#
_entry.id   AF-A0AAU8G8X1-F1
#
_cell.length_a   1.000
_cell.length_b   1.000
_cell.length_c   1.000
_cell.angle_alpha   90.00
_cell.angle_beta   90.00
_cell.angle_gamma   90.00
#
_symmetry.space_group_name_H-M   'P 1'
#
loop_
_entity.id
_entity.type
_entity.pdbx_description
1 polymer ?
#
loop_
_entity_poly.entity_id
_entity_poly.type
_entity_poly.pdbx_seq_one_letter_code
_entity_poly.pdbx_strand_id
1 'polypeptide(L)'
;MGFFSKRKIQGDELLNYLDFLGEEWKFRAFQEKEASAYTDALTRFDPKAAAKNADAYAELAGAASRLAQSAAELVRRKDALKTVPDKATSCYFAWHAAYTDYLAWALAQADTIEDKMAGNPTDAAALKELQQKSEQSRTEAETEEQKLLKQLDLSQADIEQLHDRASQAAAQDTWRPRVITRKPKR
;
A
#
# COMPACT_ATOMS: atom_id res chain seq x y z
N MET A 1 19.90 1.90 41.48
CA MET A 1 18.52 1.73 41.00
C MET A 1 18.10 3.01 40.30
N GLY A 2 18.24 3.08 38.98
CA GLY A 2 17.83 4.25 38.19
C GLY A 2 16.42 4.03 37.65
N PHE A 3 15.42 4.64 38.28
CA PHE A 3 14.09 4.77 37.71
C PHE A 3 14.15 5.76 36.54
N PHE A 4 14.50 5.27 35.36
CA PHE A 4 14.14 5.95 34.12
C PHE A 4 12.62 5.78 33.97
N SER A 5 11.83 6.68 34.57
CA SER A 5 10.42 6.75 34.23
C SER A 5 10.38 7.06 32.73
N LYS A 6 9.86 6.12 31.94
CA LYS A 6 9.55 6.38 30.53
C LYS A 6 8.61 7.58 30.55
N ARG A 7 9.09 8.73 30.07
CA ARG A 7 8.29 9.95 29.97
C ARG A 7 7.04 9.61 29.14
N LYS A 8 5.87 9.61 29.77
CA LYS A 8 4.61 9.29 29.10
C LYS A 8 4.34 10.38 28.07
N ILE A 9 4.08 9.99 26.83
CA ILE A 9 3.72 10.90 25.73
C ILE A 9 2.34 11.48 26.05
N GLN A 10 2.22 12.80 26.13
CA GLN A 10 0.99 13.48 26.58
C GLN A 10 0.83 14.83 25.87
N GLY A 11 -0.40 15.36 25.88
CA GLY A 11 -0.72 16.70 25.36
C GLY A 11 -0.37 16.85 23.87
N ASP A 12 0.22 17.98 23.50
CA ASP A 12 0.59 18.31 22.12
C ASP A 12 1.57 17.30 21.49
N GLU A 13 2.43 16.67 22.31
CA GLU A 13 3.32 15.61 21.83
C GLU A 13 2.50 14.43 21.31
N LEU A 14 1.46 14.01 22.06
CA LEU A 14 0.58 12.91 21.66
C LEU A 14 -0.19 13.24 20.37
N LEU A 15 -0.68 14.48 20.23
CA LEU A 15 -1.40 14.91 19.03
C LEU A 15 -0.55 14.76 17.76
N ASN A 16 0.74 15.12 17.81
CA ASN A 16 1.65 14.94 16.68
C ASN A 16 1.82 13.46 16.27
N TYR A 17 1.84 12.55 17.25
CA TYR A 17 1.87 11.10 16.97
C TYR A 17 0.55 10.58 16.40
N LEU A 18 -0.57 11.09 16.90
CA LEU A 18 -1.90 10.74 16.39
C LEU A 18 -2.11 11.24 14.96
N ASP A 19 -1.63 12.44 14.64
CA ASP A 19 -1.67 12.97 13.27
C ASP A 19 -0.82 12.12 12.32
N PHE A 20 0.40 11.76 12.74
CA PHE A 20 1.25 10.85 11.96
C PHE A 20 0.57 9.50 11.71
N LEU A 21 0.06 8.85 12.76
CA LEU A 21 -0.65 7.57 12.64
C LEU A 21 -1.91 7.70 11.79
N GLY A 22 -2.64 8.80 11.94
CA GLY A 22 -3.82 9.10 11.14
C GLY A 22 -3.49 9.18 9.65
N GLU A 23 -2.41 9.87 9.27
CA GLU A 23 -1.94 9.87 7.87
C GLU A 23 -1.49 8.48 7.40
N GLU A 24 -0.76 7.74 8.23
CA GLU A 24 -0.35 6.37 7.88
C GLU A 24 -1.53 5.46 7.61
N TRP A 25 -2.59 5.56 8.42
CA TRP A 25 -3.76 4.70 8.25
C TRP A 25 -4.59 5.10 7.04
N LYS A 26 -4.65 6.40 6.70
CA LYS A 26 -5.23 6.85 5.43
C LYS A 26 -4.49 6.24 4.23
N PHE A 27 -3.16 6.17 4.29
CA PHE A 27 -2.35 5.53 3.25
C PHE A 27 -2.68 4.04 3.10
N ARG A 28 -2.80 3.32 4.21
CA ARG A 28 -3.20 1.90 4.17
C ARG A 28 -4.62 1.68 3.68
N ALA A 29 -5.58 2.46 4.15
CA ALA A 29 -6.96 2.36 3.71
C ALA A 29 -7.08 2.67 2.20
N PHE A 30 -6.28 3.61 1.68
CA PHE A 30 -6.16 3.86 0.25
C PHE A 30 -5.55 2.65 -0.49
N GLN A 31 -4.45 2.09 0.01
CA GLN A 31 -3.83 0.89 -0.57
C GLN A 31 -4.83 -0.28 -0.63
N GLU A 32 -5.56 -0.55 0.45
CA GLU A 32 -6.54 -1.62 0.55
C GLU A 32 -7.69 -1.44 -0.45
N LYS A 33 -8.25 -0.22 -0.55
CA LYS A 33 -9.28 0.12 -1.55
C LYS A 33 -8.83 -0.20 -2.97
N GLU A 34 -7.61 0.18 -3.32
CA GLU A 34 -7.07 -0.02 -4.67
C GLU A 34 -6.68 -1.48 -4.93
N ALA A 35 -6.15 -2.18 -3.92
CA ALA A 35 -5.86 -3.62 -4.00
C ALA A 35 -7.13 -4.47 -4.11
N SER A 36 -8.22 -4.07 -3.46
CA SER A 36 -9.52 -4.73 -3.55
C SER A 36 -10.06 -4.69 -4.99
N ALA A 37 -9.96 -3.55 -5.67
CA ALA A 37 -10.36 -3.43 -7.09
C ALA A 37 -9.56 -4.38 -8.01
N TYR A 38 -8.26 -4.57 -7.75
CA TYR A 38 -7.45 -5.55 -8.46
C TYR A 38 -7.86 -6.99 -8.14
N THR A 39 -8.09 -7.29 -6.87
CA THR A 39 -8.51 -8.62 -6.39
C THR A 39 -9.86 -9.03 -6.99
N ASP A 40 -10.79 -8.09 -7.11
CA ASP A 40 -12.07 -8.28 -7.77
C ASP A 40 -11.92 -8.62 -9.26
N ALA A 41 -11.04 -7.90 -9.97
CA ALA A 41 -10.74 -8.19 -11.38
C ALA A 41 -10.07 -9.56 -11.54
N LEU A 42 -9.16 -9.92 -10.63
CA LEU A 42 -8.50 -11.23 -10.61
C LEU A 42 -9.49 -12.36 -10.33
N THR A 43 -10.49 -12.12 -9.46
CA THR A 43 -11.54 -13.11 -9.14
C THR A 43 -12.47 -13.36 -10.33
N ARG A 44 -12.73 -12.32 -11.14
CA ARG A 44 -13.54 -12.42 -12.36
C ARG A 44 -12.76 -12.97 -13.57
N PHE A 45 -11.43 -12.96 -13.50
CA PHE A 45 -10.58 -13.41 -14.59
C PHE A 45 -10.70 -14.93 -14.83
N ASP A 46 -10.98 -15.33 -16.07
CA ASP A 46 -10.99 -16.74 -16.49
C ASP A 46 -9.73 -17.06 -17.33
N PRO A 47 -8.76 -17.80 -16.77
CA PRO A 47 -7.56 -18.22 -17.50
C PRO A 47 -7.85 -19.06 -18.75
N LYS A 48 -8.96 -19.82 -18.78
CA LYS A 48 -9.33 -20.65 -19.93
C LYS A 48 -9.89 -19.81 -21.07
N ALA A 49 -10.64 -18.76 -20.75
CA ALA A 49 -11.08 -17.78 -21.74
C ALA A 49 -9.86 -17.01 -22.28
N ALA A 50 -8.94 -16.61 -21.41
CA ALA A 50 -7.73 -15.88 -21.78
C ALA A 50 -6.77 -16.67 -22.68
N ALA A 51 -6.73 -18.00 -22.55
CA ALA A 51 -5.99 -18.87 -23.47
C ALA A 51 -6.56 -18.91 -24.90
N LYS A 52 -7.82 -18.50 -25.09
CA LYS A 52 -8.53 -18.49 -26.37
C LYS A 52 -8.73 -17.09 -26.95
N ASN A 53 -8.77 -16.08 -26.08
CA ASN A 53 -8.96 -14.69 -26.44
C ASN A 53 -8.15 -13.77 -25.52
N ALA A 54 -7.12 -13.13 -26.07
CA ALA A 54 -6.27 -12.20 -25.33
C ALA A 54 -7.04 -10.98 -24.77
N ASP A 55 -8.18 -10.60 -25.38
CA ASP A 55 -9.02 -9.51 -24.86
C ASP A 55 -9.58 -9.82 -23.45
N ALA A 56 -9.62 -11.10 -23.04
CA ALA A 56 -10.01 -11.47 -21.69
C ALA A 56 -9.01 -10.98 -20.62
N TYR A 57 -7.78 -10.61 -21.00
CA TYR A 57 -6.84 -9.93 -20.11
C TYR A 57 -7.12 -8.43 -19.94
N ALA A 58 -7.95 -7.81 -20.78
CA ALA A 58 -8.06 -6.34 -20.82
C ALA A 58 -8.51 -5.73 -19.48
N GLU A 59 -9.51 -6.32 -18.83
CA GLU A 59 -9.97 -5.88 -17.50
C GLU A 59 -8.86 -6.04 -16.45
N LEU A 60 -8.23 -7.21 -16.42
CA LEU A 60 -7.16 -7.51 -15.45
C LEU A 60 -5.92 -6.63 -15.67
N ALA A 61 -5.56 -6.35 -16.92
CA ALA A 61 -4.46 -5.46 -17.27
C ALA A 61 -4.76 -4.00 -16.86
N GLY A 62 -6.00 -3.55 -17.06
CA GLY A 62 -6.44 -2.24 -16.60
C GLY A 62 -6.39 -2.11 -15.07
N ALA A 63 -6.84 -3.15 -14.36
CA ALA A 63 -6.79 -3.20 -12.90
C ALA A 63 -5.35 -3.24 -12.35
N ALA A 64 -4.47 -4.03 -12.97
CA ALA A 64 -3.06 -4.10 -12.57
C ALA A 64 -2.31 -2.79 -12.84
N SER A 65 -2.57 -2.16 -13.99
CA SER A 65 -2.02 -0.83 -14.29
C SER A 65 -2.48 0.22 -13.26
N ARG A 66 -3.77 0.18 -12.87
CA ARG A 66 -4.29 1.05 -11.81
C ARG A 66 -3.61 0.78 -10.47
N LEU A 67 -3.38 -0.49 -10.12
CA LEU A 67 -2.69 -0.89 -8.90
C LEU A 67 -1.24 -0.36 -8.85
N ALA A 68 -0.50 -0.46 -9.95
CA ALA A 68 0.85 0.08 -10.05
C ALA A 68 0.85 1.62 -9.88
N GLN A 69 -0.11 2.30 -10.49
CA GLN A 69 -0.25 3.75 -10.35
C GLN A 69 -0.66 4.19 -8.94
N SER A 70 -1.52 3.43 -8.26
CA SER A 70 -1.89 3.73 -6.87
C SER A 70 -0.73 3.48 -5.93
N ALA A 71 0.05 2.42 -6.14
CA ALA A 71 1.29 2.16 -5.39
C ALA A 71 2.31 3.30 -5.56
N ALA A 72 2.44 3.86 -6.77
CA ALA A 72 3.32 5.00 -7.01
C ALA A 72 2.83 6.28 -6.31
N GLU A 73 1.51 6.50 -6.32
CA GLU A 73 0.89 7.60 -5.57
C GLU A 73 1.09 7.43 -4.06
N LEU A 74 1.03 6.21 -3.53
CA LEU A 74 1.25 5.90 -2.13
C LEU A 74 2.66 6.32 -1.68
N VAL A 75 3.69 5.93 -2.43
CA VAL A 75 5.08 6.37 -2.18
C VAL A 75 5.19 7.90 -2.24
N ARG A 76 4.60 8.53 -3.27
CA ARG A 76 4.59 10.00 -3.40
C ARG A 76 3.94 10.70 -2.20
N ARG A 77 2.83 10.17 -1.69
CA ARG A 77 2.13 10.71 -0.51
C ARG A 77 2.96 10.52 0.76
N LYS A 78 3.61 9.36 0.91
CA LYS A 78 4.53 9.06 2.01
C LYS A 78 5.74 9.99 2.04
N ASP A 79 6.34 10.25 0.88
CA ASP A 79 7.46 11.20 0.73
C ASP A 79 7.04 12.65 1.03
N ALA A 80 5.76 12.97 0.85
CA ALA A 80 5.22 14.31 1.11
C ALA A 80 4.86 14.57 2.58
N LEU A 81 5.03 13.59 3.48
CA LEU A 81 4.83 13.80 4.92
C LEU A 81 5.84 14.84 5.43
N LYS A 82 5.33 15.95 5.96
CA LYS A 82 6.14 17.10 6.38
C LYS A 82 6.89 16.87 7.69
N THR A 83 6.31 16.06 8.57
CA THR A 83 6.78 15.90 9.94
C THR A 83 6.61 14.45 10.37
N VAL A 84 7.70 13.87 10.88
CA VAL A 84 7.71 12.54 11.47
C VAL A 84 8.17 12.72 12.92
N PRO A 85 7.33 12.40 13.92
CA PRO A 85 7.74 12.45 15.31
C PRO A 85 8.93 11.51 15.60
N ASP A 86 9.86 11.91 16.46
CA ASP A 86 11.13 11.20 16.67
C ASP A 86 10.96 9.70 16.95
N LYS A 87 10.03 9.31 17.84
CA LYS A 87 9.79 7.89 18.18
C LYS A 87 9.03 7.12 17.10
N ALA A 88 8.47 7.81 16.11
CA ALA A 88 7.79 7.23 14.96
C ALA A 88 8.72 7.02 13.76
N THR A 89 9.98 7.48 13.82
CA THR A 89 10.96 7.40 12.72
C THR A 89 11.13 5.97 12.17
N SER A 90 11.28 4.96 13.04
CA SER A 90 11.40 3.56 12.61
C SER A 90 10.13 3.07 11.92
N CYS A 91 8.96 3.43 12.45
CA CYS A 91 7.67 3.11 11.85
C CYS A 91 7.52 3.78 10.46
N TYR A 92 7.90 5.05 10.35
CA TYR A 92 7.89 5.78 9.08
C TYR A 92 8.73 5.08 8.01
N PHE A 93 9.98 4.75 8.32
CA PHE A 93 10.88 4.12 7.36
C PHE A 93 10.46 2.69 7.01
N ALA A 94 9.96 1.92 7.98
CA ALA A 94 9.48 0.57 7.71
C ALA A 94 8.28 0.58 6.74
N TRP A 95 7.30 1.47 6.96
CA TRP A 95 6.20 1.63 6.02
C TRP A 95 6.63 2.21 4.66
N HIS A 96 7.61 3.12 4.63
CA HIS A 96 8.17 3.63 3.38
C HIS A 96 8.79 2.50 2.54
N ALA A 97 9.57 1.63 3.18
CA ALA A 97 10.13 0.44 2.53
C ALA A 97 9.03 -0.51 2.06
N ALA A 98 8.00 -0.76 2.88
CA ALA A 98 6.86 -1.59 2.50
C ALA A 98 6.14 -1.07 1.26
N TYR A 99 5.92 0.25 1.16
CA TYR A 99 5.29 0.87 -0.01
C TYR A 99 6.18 0.84 -1.25
N THR A 100 7.50 0.97 -1.07
CA THR A 100 8.47 0.87 -2.17
C THR A 100 8.52 -0.55 -2.74
N ASP A 101 8.56 -1.57 -1.88
CA ASP A 101 8.53 -2.97 -2.32
C ASP A 101 7.17 -3.36 -2.91
N TYR A 102 6.07 -2.82 -2.37
CA TYR A 102 4.74 -2.97 -2.94
C TYR A 102 4.64 -2.37 -4.35
N LEU A 103 5.22 -1.19 -4.57
CA LEU A 103 5.30 -0.58 -5.90
C LEU A 103 6.10 -1.45 -6.87
N ALA A 104 7.25 -1.97 -6.45
CA ALA A 104 8.07 -2.85 -7.29
C ALA A 104 7.28 -4.10 -7.73
N TRP A 105 6.56 -4.74 -6.79
CA TRP A 105 5.68 -5.85 -7.11
C TRP A 105 4.52 -5.43 -8.03
N ALA A 106 3.82 -4.34 -7.75
CA ALA A 106 2.67 -3.90 -8.52
C ALA A 106 3.05 -3.55 -9.98
N LEU A 107 4.21 -2.93 -10.19
CA LEU A 107 4.77 -2.68 -11.54
C LEU A 107 5.06 -4.01 -12.26
N ALA A 108 5.79 -4.92 -11.63
CA ALA A 108 6.11 -6.21 -12.22
C ALA A 108 4.85 -7.05 -12.53
N GLN A 109 3.82 -6.94 -11.69
CA GLN A 109 2.53 -7.60 -11.88
C GLN A 109 1.80 -7.04 -13.10
N ALA A 110 1.79 -5.71 -13.28
CA ALA A 110 1.21 -5.06 -14.45
C ALA A 110 1.95 -5.48 -15.73
N ASP A 111 3.28 -5.42 -15.72
CA ASP A 111 4.12 -5.83 -16.86
C ASP A 111 3.89 -7.31 -17.21
N THR A 112 3.84 -8.19 -16.20
CA THR A 112 3.57 -9.63 -16.41
C THR A 112 2.22 -9.88 -17.07
N ILE A 113 1.17 -9.13 -16.68
CA ILE A 113 -0.15 -9.28 -17.29
C ILE A 113 -0.13 -8.76 -18.73
N GLU A 114 0.56 -7.66 -19.00
CA GLU A 114 0.74 -7.15 -20.36
C GLU A 114 1.51 -8.13 -21.25
N ASP A 115 2.57 -8.74 -20.72
CA ASP A 115 3.34 -9.77 -21.44
C ASP A 115 2.49 -11.02 -21.72
N LYS A 116 1.69 -11.49 -20.75
CA LYS A 116 0.74 -12.59 -20.97
C LYS A 116 -0.27 -12.26 -22.06
N MET A 117 -0.80 -11.03 -22.06
CA MET A 117 -1.74 -10.57 -23.08
C MET A 117 -1.08 -10.50 -24.48
N ALA A 118 0.21 -10.16 -24.54
CA ALA A 118 0.99 -10.14 -25.78
C ALA A 118 1.52 -11.51 -26.23
N GLY A 119 1.37 -12.56 -25.41
CA GLY A 119 1.95 -13.88 -25.67
C GLY A 119 3.46 -13.96 -25.43
N ASN A 120 4.03 -13.00 -24.71
CA ASN A 120 5.44 -12.96 -24.34
C ASN A 120 5.73 -13.93 -23.18
N PRO A 121 6.96 -14.47 -23.09
CA PRO A 121 7.39 -15.22 -21.92
C PRO A 121 7.35 -14.34 -20.67
N THR A 122 7.06 -14.94 -19.52
CA THR A 122 7.01 -14.25 -18.22
C THR A 122 7.83 -14.98 -17.18
N ASP A 123 8.40 -14.24 -16.23
CA ASP A 123 9.16 -14.80 -15.11
C ASP A 123 8.28 -14.86 -13.86
N ALA A 124 7.58 -15.98 -13.71
CA ALA A 124 6.72 -16.21 -12.55
C ALA A 124 7.52 -16.35 -11.24
N ALA A 125 8.80 -16.73 -11.30
CA ALA A 125 9.65 -16.86 -10.11
C ALA A 125 10.03 -15.48 -9.59
N ALA A 126 10.55 -14.60 -10.47
CA ALA A 126 10.90 -13.23 -10.10
C ALA A 126 9.67 -12.44 -9.59
N LEU A 127 8.50 -12.60 -10.21
CA LEU A 127 7.26 -11.97 -9.73
C LEU A 127 6.89 -12.44 -8.31
N LYS A 128 7.02 -13.74 -8.04
CA LYS A 128 6.74 -14.32 -6.72
C LYS A 128 7.73 -13.83 -5.67
N GLU A 129 9.00 -13.69 -6.00
CA GLU A 129 10.01 -13.13 -5.10
C GLU A 129 9.68 -11.68 -4.71
N LEU A 130 9.26 -10.85 -5.68
CA LEU A 130 8.82 -9.47 -5.41
C LEU A 130 7.57 -9.43 -4.52
N GLN A 131 6.61 -10.33 -4.75
CA GLN A 131 5.43 -10.45 -3.91
C GLN A 131 5.81 -10.79 -2.46
N GLN A 132 6.64 -11.82 -2.28
CA GLN A 132 7.09 -12.26 -0.95
C GLN A 132 7.86 -11.15 -0.23
N LYS A 133 8.71 -10.42 -0.95
CA LYS A 133 9.43 -9.26 -0.41
C LYS A 133 8.46 -8.17 0.06
N SER A 134 7.47 -7.82 -0.76
CA SER A 134 6.45 -6.83 -0.38
C SER A 134 5.66 -7.26 0.87
N GLU A 135 5.29 -8.54 0.97
CA GLU A 135 4.59 -9.10 2.13
C GLU A 135 5.47 -9.07 3.38
N GLN A 136 6.76 -9.41 3.26
CA GLN A 136 7.72 -9.35 4.35
C GLN A 136 7.89 -7.92 4.87
N SER A 137 8.16 -6.96 3.98
CA SER A 137 8.34 -5.55 4.36
C SER A 137 7.08 -4.98 5.02
N ARG A 138 5.88 -5.41 4.60
CA ARG A 138 4.63 -5.05 5.28
C ARG A 138 4.59 -5.59 6.71
N THR A 139 4.92 -6.85 6.94
CA THR A 139 4.94 -7.44 8.30
C THR A 139 5.96 -6.75 9.21
N GLU A 140 7.11 -6.34 8.68
CA GLU A 140 8.10 -5.55 9.42
C GLU A 140 7.53 -4.16 9.79
N ALA A 141 6.83 -3.51 8.88
CA ALA A 141 6.18 -2.21 9.13
C ALA A 141 5.05 -2.30 10.18
N GLU A 142 4.21 -3.33 10.10
CA GLU A 142 3.17 -3.62 11.11
C GLU A 142 3.80 -3.87 12.49
N THR A 143 4.98 -4.51 12.53
CA THR A 143 5.71 -4.73 13.78
C THR A 143 6.21 -3.42 14.40
N GLU A 144 6.78 -2.52 13.61
CA GLU A 144 7.21 -1.20 14.09
C GLU A 144 6.04 -0.32 14.52
N GLU A 145 4.92 -0.39 13.80
CA GLU A 145 3.69 0.29 14.20
C GLU A 145 3.15 -0.23 15.54
N GLN A 146 3.08 -1.55 15.74
CA GLN A 146 2.63 -2.12 17.01
C GLN A 146 3.54 -1.68 18.18
N LYS A 147 4.85 -1.55 17.95
CA LYS A 147 5.78 -1.00 18.95
C LYS A 147 5.46 0.46 19.26
N LEU A 148 5.15 1.28 18.26
CA LEU A 148 4.74 2.67 18.44
C LEU A 148 3.43 2.79 19.21
N LEU A 149 2.39 2.05 18.81
CA LEU A 149 1.08 2.05 19.48
C LEU A 149 1.20 1.69 20.97
N LYS A 150 2.03 0.69 21.32
CA LYS A 150 2.32 0.32 22.72
C LYS A 150 2.99 1.43 23.51
N GLN A 151 3.73 2.34 22.87
CA GLN A 151 4.37 3.47 23.54
C GLN A 151 3.42 4.65 23.76
N LEU A 152 2.40 4.77 22.92
CA LEU A 152 1.42 5.86 22.96
C LEU A 152 0.31 5.63 23.98
N ASP A 153 0.13 4.39 24.46
CA ASP A 153 -0.87 4.05 25.49
C ASP A 153 -2.29 4.50 25.10
N LEU A 154 -2.63 4.33 23.81
CA LEU A 154 -3.92 4.72 23.25
C LEU A 154 -5.04 3.82 23.78
N SER A 155 -6.22 4.40 24.00
CA SER A 155 -7.40 3.60 24.31
C SER A 155 -7.90 2.89 23.05
N GLN A 156 -8.66 1.81 23.25
CA GLN A 156 -9.32 1.11 22.15
C GLN A 156 -10.26 2.03 21.35
N ALA A 157 -10.93 2.96 22.02
CA ALA A 157 -11.79 3.94 21.37
C ALA A 157 -11.01 4.92 20.48
N ASP A 158 -9.79 5.32 20.89
CA ASP A 158 -8.93 6.19 20.08
C ASP A 158 -8.48 5.46 18.80
N ILE A 159 -8.12 4.18 18.94
CA ILE A 159 -7.76 3.30 17.83
C ILE A 159 -8.94 3.17 16.85
N GLU A 160 -10.14 2.85 17.35
CA GLU A 160 -11.33 2.74 16.50
C GLU A 160 -11.64 4.05 15.76
N GLN A 161 -11.55 5.19 16.45
CA GLN A 161 -11.80 6.49 15.84
C GLN A 161 -10.80 6.82 14.73
N LEU A 162 -9.51 6.51 14.92
CA LEU A 162 -8.49 6.70 13.89
C LEU A 162 -8.76 5.81 12.67
N HIS A 163 -9.17 4.56 12.89
CA HIS A 163 -9.47 3.60 11.84
C HIS A 163 -10.68 4.05 11.01
N ASP A 164 -11.74 4.53 11.67
CA ASP A 164 -12.93 5.06 11.01
C ASP A 164 -12.60 6.29 10.16
N ARG A 165 -11.80 7.22 10.70
CA ARG A 165 -11.34 8.40 9.96
C ARG A 165 -10.52 8.02 8.73
N ALA A 166 -9.62 7.06 8.86
CA ALA A 166 -8.81 6.56 7.74
C ALA A 166 -9.67 5.92 6.65
N SER A 167 -10.62 5.08 7.06
CA SER A 167 -11.57 4.41 6.16
C SER A 167 -12.44 5.42 5.41
N GLN A 168 -12.98 6.41 6.11
CA GLN A 168 -13.77 7.50 5.51
C GLN A 168 -12.93 8.34 4.54
N ALA A 169 -11.70 8.67 4.89
CA ALA A 169 -10.79 9.42 4.02
C ALA A 169 -10.48 8.64 2.74
N ALA A 170 -10.20 7.34 2.83
CA ALA A 170 -10.00 6.49 1.65
C ALA A 170 -11.26 6.38 0.78
N ALA A 171 -12.44 6.27 1.39
CA ALA A 171 -13.71 6.25 0.68
C ALA A 171 -13.96 7.55 -0.09
N GLN A 172 -13.65 8.70 0.53
CA GLN A 172 -13.80 10.03 -0.05
C GLN A 172 -12.64 10.43 -0.99
N ASP A 173 -11.58 9.64 -1.05
CA ASP A 173 -10.42 9.90 -1.89
C ASP A 173 -10.83 9.94 -3.38
N THR A 174 -10.58 11.09 -4.01
CA THR A 174 -10.94 11.40 -5.40
C THR A 174 -9.84 11.04 -6.39
N TRP A 175 -8.75 10.40 -5.94
CA TRP A 175 -7.66 9.98 -6.82
C TRP A 175 -8.17 9.13 -7.98
N ARG A 176 -7.52 9.34 -9.13
CA ARG A 176 -7.79 8.63 -10.38
C ARG A 176 -6.45 8.28 -11.02
N PRO A 177 -6.32 7.06 -11.58
CA PRO A 177 -5.17 6.71 -12.38
C PRO A 177 -5.11 7.62 -13.62
N ARG A 178 -3.90 7.90 -14.08
CA ARG A 178 -3.68 8.59 -15.35
C ARG A 178 -4.09 7.68 -16.49
N VAL A 179 -4.72 8.26 -17.51
CA VAL A 179 -5.04 7.54 -18.74
C VAL A 179 -3.74 7.26 -19.48
N ILE A 180 -3.36 6.00 -19.57
CA ILE A 180 -2.23 5.55 -20.39
C ILE A 180 -2.80 5.25 -21.79
N THR A 181 -2.66 6.18 -22.72
CA THR A 181 -2.97 5.95 -24.13
C THR A 181 -1.92 5.02 -24.73
N ARG A 182 -2.24 3.73 -24.82
CA ARG A 182 -1.38 2.72 -25.44
C ARG A 182 -1.29 2.99 -26.95
N LYS A 183 -0.11 3.36 -27.45
CA LYS A 183 0.21 3.20 -28.88
C LYS A 183 0.54 1.73 -29.09
N PRO A 184 -0.02 1.06 -30.13
CA PRO A 184 0.40 -0.30 -30.45
C PRO A 184 1.91 -0.30 -30.75
N LYS A 185 2.67 -1.14 -30.04
CA LYS A 185 4.05 -1.46 -30.44
C LYS A 185 3.95 -2.09 -31.84
N ARG A 186 4.56 -1.41 -32.82
CA ARG A 186 4.70 -1.92 -34.19
C ARG A 186 5.76 -3.00 -34.26
#